data_AF-A0A7W1NM08-F1
#
_entry.id   AF-A0A7W1NM08-F1
#
_cell.length_a   1.000
_cell.length_b   1.000
_cell.length_c   1.000
_cell.angle_alpha   90.00
_cell.angle_beta   90.00
_cell.angle_gamma   90.00
#
_symmetry.space_group_name_H-M   'P 1'
#
loop_
_entity.id
_entity.type
_entity.pdbx_description
1 polymer ?
#
loop_
_entity_poly.entity_id
_entity_poly.type
_entity_poly.pdbx_seq_one_letter_code
_entity_poly.pdbx_strand_id
1 'polypeptide(L)'
;MMVISQQKHVKHEIESNEWTLTSHQMLFLMQNQNAIEKAYADSNLDFLRQFAESKVFKDLFGDMGFDEAYDRYESTLEAGDAT
;
A
#
# COMPACT_ATOMS: atom_id res chain seq x y z
N MET A 1 4.74 -46.47 -18.55
CA MET A 1 5.03 -45.65 -17.36
C MET A 1 5.90 -44.49 -17.78
N MET A 2 5.42 -43.26 -17.64
CA MET A 2 6.27 -42.08 -17.50
C MET A 2 5.68 -41.21 -16.40
N VAL A 3 6.58 -40.73 -15.55
CA VAL A 3 6.34 -40.18 -14.22
C VAL A 3 6.35 -38.66 -14.31
N ILE A 4 5.27 -38.05 -13.81
CA ILE A 4 5.11 -36.74 -13.17
C ILE A 4 6.32 -35.78 -13.22
N SER A 5 6.11 -34.52 -13.62
CA SER A 5 6.65 -33.36 -12.88
C SER A 5 6.01 -32.03 -13.31
N GLN A 6 5.10 -31.57 -12.44
CA GLN A 6 4.81 -30.20 -12.05
C GLN A 6 4.93 -29.12 -13.13
N GLN A 7 3.77 -28.70 -13.67
CA GLN A 7 3.60 -27.31 -14.07
C GLN A 7 3.88 -26.45 -12.84
N LYS A 8 5.07 -25.84 -12.81
CA LYS A 8 5.40 -24.75 -11.92
C LYS A 8 4.26 -23.74 -12.05
N HIS A 9 3.46 -23.62 -10.99
CA HIS A 9 2.88 -22.34 -10.66
C HIS A 9 4.06 -21.37 -10.64
N VAL A 10 4.19 -20.58 -11.70
CA VAL A 10 4.96 -19.36 -11.66
C VAL A 10 4.19 -18.49 -10.69
N LYS A 11 4.40 -18.73 -9.39
CA LYS A 11 4.35 -17.66 -8.41
C LYS A 11 5.39 -16.69 -8.93
N HIS A 12 4.92 -15.70 -9.69
CA HIS A 12 5.56 -14.42 -9.75
C HIS A 12 5.48 -13.89 -8.32
N GLU A 13 6.33 -14.43 -7.43
CA GLU A 13 6.85 -13.66 -6.32
C GLU A 13 7.60 -12.54 -7.03
N ILE A 14 6.85 -11.49 -7.37
CA ILE A 14 7.37 -10.14 -7.38
C ILE A 14 8.17 -10.10 -6.10
N GLU A 15 9.50 -10.12 -6.20
CA GLU A 15 10.37 -9.80 -5.08
C GLU A 15 9.69 -8.62 -4.42
N SER A 16 9.20 -8.83 -3.19
CA SER A 16 8.42 -7.83 -2.48
C SER A 16 9.41 -6.69 -2.25
N ASN A 17 9.53 -5.81 -3.24
CA ASN A 17 10.42 -4.70 -3.21
C ASN A 17 10.04 -3.98 -1.94
N GLU A 18 11.01 -3.79 -1.04
CA GLU A 18 10.69 -3.31 0.30
C GLU A 18 9.93 -2.00 0.25
N TRP A 19 9.94 -1.28 -0.89
CA TRP A 19 9.18 -0.08 -1.22
C TRP A 19 7.73 -0.28 -1.72
N THR A 20 7.37 -1.43 -2.30
CA THR A 20 6.07 -1.64 -2.94
C THR A 20 4.99 -2.03 -1.92
N LEU A 21 3.82 -1.39 -2.02
CA LEU A 21 2.66 -1.73 -1.21
C LEU A 21 1.96 -2.99 -1.73
N THR A 22 1.42 -3.79 -0.82
CA THR A 22 0.51 -4.89 -1.18
C THR A 22 -0.80 -4.35 -1.76
N SER A 23 -1.53 -5.17 -2.51
CA SER A 23 -2.83 -4.75 -3.07
C SER A 23 -3.84 -4.31 -2.01
N HIS A 24 -3.81 -4.91 -0.81
CA HIS A 24 -4.69 -4.51 0.29
C HIS A 24 -4.32 -3.13 0.86
N GLN A 25 -3.03 -2.85 1.01
CA GLN A 25 -2.52 -1.54 1.44
C GLN A 25 -2.84 -0.45 0.41
N MET A 26 -2.65 -0.74 -0.89
CA MET A 26 -3.03 0.15 -1.99
C MET A 26 -4.53 0.47 -1.98
N LEU A 27 -5.39 -0.55 -1.89
CA LEU A 27 -6.84 -0.38 -1.87
C LEU A 27 -7.29 0.43 -0.65
N PHE A 28 -6.67 0.21 0.51
CA PHE A 28 -6.99 0.96 1.71
C PHE A 28 -6.67 2.46 1.56
N LEU A 29 -5.49 2.82 1.05
CA LEU A 29 -5.12 4.21 0.83
C LEU A 29 -5.98 4.85 -0.28
N MET A 30 -6.24 4.13 -1.37
CA MET A 30 -7.14 4.59 -2.44
C MET A 30 -8.55 4.89 -1.94
N GLN A 31 -9.10 4.04 -1.07
CA GLN A 31 -10.43 4.26 -0.48
C GLN A 31 -10.50 5.50 0.43
N ASN A 32 -9.36 5.89 1.01
CA ASN A 32 -9.27 7.01 1.95
C ASN A 32 -8.62 8.27 1.36
N GLN A 33 -8.17 8.24 0.11
CA GLN A 33 -7.40 9.31 -0.55
C GLN A 33 -8.09 10.66 -0.43
N ASN A 34 -9.38 10.75 -0.79
CA ASN A 34 -10.13 12.02 -0.70
C ASN A 34 -10.12 12.62 0.71
N ALA A 35 -10.18 11.78 1.76
CA ALA A 35 -10.15 12.24 3.14
C ALA A 35 -8.74 12.67 3.57
N ILE A 36 -7.72 11.94 3.13
CA ILE A 36 -6.30 12.25 3.36
C ILE A 36 -5.92 13.57 2.69
N GLU A 37 -6.21 13.74 1.41
CA GLU A 37 -5.93 14.96 0.65
C GLU A 37 -6.65 16.17 1.24
N LYS A 38 -7.93 16.00 1.63
CA LYS A 38 -8.67 17.04 2.33
C LYS A 38 -8.00 17.42 3.65
N ALA A 39 -7.53 16.45 4.42
CA ALA A 39 -6.83 16.72 5.68
C ALA A 39 -5.51 17.47 5.45
N TYR A 40 -4.76 17.15 4.40
CA TYR A 40 -3.58 17.94 4.00
C TYR A 40 -3.97 19.39 3.61
N ALA A 41 -4.98 19.56 2.76
CA ALA A 41 -5.44 20.88 2.32
C ALA A 41 -5.93 21.76 3.49
N ASP A 42 -6.61 21.15 4.46
CA ASP A 42 -7.13 21.82 5.65
C ASP A 42 -6.09 21.92 6.78
N SER A 43 -4.85 21.44 6.58
CA SER A 43 -3.81 21.32 7.63
C SER A 43 -4.28 20.59 8.89
N ASN A 44 -5.18 19.61 8.72
CA ASN A 44 -5.77 18.83 9.79
C ASN A 44 -4.84 17.66 10.20
N LEU A 45 -3.74 18.01 10.86
CA LEU A 45 -2.75 17.04 11.33
C LEU A 45 -3.29 16.06 12.37
N ASP A 46 -4.31 16.45 13.13
CA ASP A 46 -4.93 15.58 14.13
C ASP A 46 -5.72 14.45 13.47
N PHE A 47 -6.40 14.71 12.36
CA PHE A 47 -7.02 13.65 11.56
C PHE A 47 -5.97 12.67 11.05
N LEU A 48 -4.88 13.16 10.44
CA LEU A 48 -3.82 12.31 9.89
C LEU A 48 -3.17 11.46 10.99
N ARG A 49 -2.94 12.04 12.18
CA ARG A 49 -2.42 11.30 13.34
C ARG A 49 -3.39 10.21 13.79
N GLN A 50 -4.68 10.53 13.95
CA GLN A 50 -5.69 9.54 14.36
C GLN A 50 -5.88 8.45 13.31
N PHE A 51 -5.80 8.80 12.03
CA PHE A 51 -5.85 7.86 10.92
C PHE A 51 -4.70 6.85 10.99
N ALA A 52 -3.47 7.33 11.16
CA ALA A 52 -2.27 6.52 11.33
C ALA A 52 -2.30 5.67 12.61
N GLU A 53 -2.92 6.17 13.68
CA GLU A 53 -3.06 5.44 14.93
C GLU A 53 -4.18 4.41 14.93
N SER A 54 -5.06 4.45 13.92
CA SER A 54 -6.21 3.57 13.83
C SER A 54 -5.81 2.10 13.79
N LYS A 55 -6.65 1.24 14.38
CA LYS A 55 -6.39 -0.20 14.40
C LYS A 55 -6.25 -0.77 12.98
N VAL A 56 -7.10 -0.32 12.06
CA VAL A 56 -7.10 -0.82 10.67
C VAL A 56 -5.79 -0.45 9.96
N PHE A 57 -5.30 0.78 10.15
CA PHE A 57 -4.01 1.19 9.61
C PHE A 57 -2.88 0.31 10.19
N LYS A 58 -2.80 0.18 11.52
CA LYS A 58 -1.77 -0.63 12.18
C LYS A 58 -1.81 -2.11 11.79
N ASP A 59 -3.00 -2.68 11.63
CA ASP A 59 -3.16 -4.07 11.20
C ASP A 59 -2.63 -4.28 9.75
N LEU A 60 -2.79 -3.29 8.87
CA LEU A 60 -2.39 -3.37 7.46
C LEU A 60 -0.93 -2.99 7.22
N PHE A 61 -0.42 -2.00 7.94
CA PHE A 61 0.89 -1.40 7.70
C PHE A 61 1.95 -1.78 8.74
N GLY A 62 1.54 -2.37 9.87
CA GLY A 62 2.46 -2.83 10.91
C GLY A 62 3.30 -1.69 11.47
N ASP A 63 4.62 -1.79 11.32
CA ASP A 63 5.59 -0.80 11.77
C ASP A 63 5.79 0.35 10.76
N MET A 64 5.20 0.27 9.57
CA MET A 64 5.31 1.31 8.54
C MET A 64 4.54 2.57 8.97
N GLY A 65 5.22 3.70 9.01
CA GLY A 65 4.64 5.00 9.34
C GLY A 65 3.68 5.49 8.24
N PHE A 66 2.77 6.40 8.60
CA PHE A 66 1.83 6.98 7.65
C PHE A 66 2.51 7.73 6.50
N ASP A 67 3.50 8.58 6.81
CA ASP A 67 4.22 9.34 5.79
C ASP A 67 4.88 8.40 4.77
N GLU A 68 5.53 7.34 5.24
CA GLU A 68 6.14 6.33 4.38
C GLU A 68 5.09 5.55 3.56
N ALA A 69 3.99 5.12 4.19
CA ALA A 69 2.91 4.42 3.51
C ALA A 69 2.29 5.27 2.39
N TYR A 70 2.10 6.57 2.64
CA TYR A 70 1.52 7.49 1.67
C TYR A 70 2.51 7.83 0.54
N ASP A 71 3.79 8.03 0.85
CA ASP A 71 4.83 8.31 -0.14
C ASP A 71 4.99 7.13 -1.13
N ARG A 72 4.92 5.90 -0.63
CA ARG A 72 4.93 4.67 -1.45
C ARG A 72 3.67 4.53 -2.31
N TYR A 73 2.52 4.98 -1.80
CA TYR A 73 1.27 4.99 -2.56
C TYR A 73 1.37 5.96 -3.74
N GLU A 74 1.79 7.20 -3.50
CA GLU A 74 2.00 8.21 -4.55
C GLU A 74 3.03 7.73 -5.57
N SER A 75 4.19 7.22 -5.11
CA SER A 75 5.21 6.62 -5.99
C SER A 75 4.66 5.50 -6.89
N THR A 76 3.74 4.68 -6.37
CA THR A 76 3.13 3.58 -7.14
C THR A 76 2.16 4.11 -8.20
N LEU A 77 1.41 5.17 -7.90
CA LEU A 77 0.53 5.81 -8.86
C LEU A 77 1.31 6.48 -9.99
N GLU A 78 2.37 7.21 -9.65
CA GLU A 78 3.26 7.86 -10.64
C GLU A 78 3.92 6.84 -11.58
N ALA A 79 4.35 5.70 -11.04
CA ALA A 79 4.91 4.62 -11.85
C ALA A 79 3.88 3.98 -12.80
N GLY A 80 2.59 3.99 -12.44
CA GLY A 80 1.50 3.50 -13.27
C GLY A 80 1.01 4.49 -14.34
N ASP A 81 1.21 5.79 -14.13
CA ASP A 81 0.85 6.87 -15.10
C ASP A 81 1.95 7.10 -16.15
N ALA A 82 3.16 6.60 -15.91
CA ALA A 82 4.31 6.73 -16.81
C ALA A 82 4.33 5.73 -18.00
N THR A 83 3.25 4.99 -18.24
CA THR A 83 3.11 3.99 -19.33
C THR A 83 1.90 4.25 -20.21
#